data_AF-A0A7W7SZJ1-F1
#
_entry.id   AF-A0A7W7SZJ1-F1
#
_cell.length_a   1.000
_cell.length_b   1.000
_cell.length_c   1.000
_cell.angle_alpha   90.00
_cell.angle_beta   90.00
_cell.angle_gamma   90.00
#
_symmetry.space_group_name_H-M   'P 1'
#
loop_
_entity.id
_entity.type
_entity.pdbx_description
1 polymer ?
#
loop_
_entity_poly.entity_id
_entity_poly.type
_entity_poly.pdbx_seq_one_letter_code
_entity_poly.pdbx_strand_id
1 'polypeptide(L)'
;MTDTPRPVQDYQIEAWLGDDHGLDDERLARLRDEADRIAATWPDPDNEDERTAALTAAYRVLLGEDDLVETLAAERTRARRAEIEALAALRQVAVMTVRVGVRGRHNPDSPGAFARRAGVERSTVLGWLEAN
;
A
#
# COMPACT_ATOMS: atom_id res chain seq x y z
N MET A 1 6.45 5.37 -43.93
CA MET A 1 5.61 4.82 -42.84
C MET A 1 6.57 4.34 -41.78
N THR A 2 6.97 5.23 -40.87
CA THR A 2 7.92 4.93 -39.79
C THR A 2 7.12 4.33 -38.64
N ASP A 3 7.15 3.02 -38.55
CA ASP A 3 6.64 2.26 -37.40
C ASP A 3 7.71 2.35 -36.31
N THR A 4 7.71 3.45 -35.56
CA THR A 4 8.51 3.56 -34.35
C THR A 4 7.87 2.63 -33.32
N PRO A 5 8.59 1.61 -32.81
CA PRO A 5 8.03 0.70 -31.82
C PRO A 5 7.56 1.51 -30.62
N ARG A 6 6.29 1.35 -30.27
CA ARG A 6 5.71 2.03 -29.11
C ARG A 6 6.53 1.69 -27.85
N PRO A 7 6.80 2.66 -26.96
CA PRO A 7 7.48 2.37 -25.70
C PRO A 7 6.73 1.28 -24.94
N VAL A 8 7.48 0.42 -24.23
CA VAL A 8 6.94 -0.74 -23.50
C VAL A 8 5.80 -0.35 -22.53
N GLN A 9 5.82 0.89 -22.02
CA GLN A 9 4.79 1.47 -21.17
C GLN A 9 3.44 1.67 -21.89
N ASP A 10 3.42 2.04 -23.18
CA ASP A 10 2.17 2.22 -23.93
C ASP A 10 1.40 0.91 -24.06
N TYR A 11 2.12 -0.19 -24.29
CA TYR A 11 1.52 -1.53 -24.39
C TYR A 11 1.00 -2.02 -23.04
N GLN A 12 1.71 -1.70 -21.95
CA GLN A 12 1.28 -2.05 -20.59
C GLN A 12 0.04 -1.26 -20.16
N ILE A 13 -0.07 0.02 -20.54
CA ILE A 13 -1.26 0.83 -20.25
C ILE A 13 -2.48 0.33 -21.03
N GLU A 14 -2.33 -0.01 -22.31
CA GLU A 14 -3.43 -0.61 -23.09
C GLU A 14 -3.87 -1.96 -22.50
N ALA A 15 -2.92 -2.81 -22.10
CA ALA A 15 -3.23 -4.08 -21.45
C ALA A 15 -3.89 -3.88 -20.07
N TRP A 16 -3.54 -2.82 -19.35
CA TRP A 16 -4.11 -2.47 -18.05
C TRP A 16 -5.52 -1.88 -18.16
N LEU A 17 -5.74 -0.98 -19.13
CA LEU A 17 -7.02 -0.31 -19.38
C LEU A 17 -8.08 -1.23 -20.01
N GLY A 18 -7.67 -2.14 -20.90
CA GLY A 18 -8.58 -2.87 -21.78
C GLY A 18 -9.22 -1.97 -22.83
N ASP A 19 -10.13 -2.52 -23.65
CA ASP A 19 -10.68 -1.82 -24.83
C ASP A 19 -11.78 -0.78 -24.50
N ASP A 20 -12.43 -0.86 -23.33
CA ASP A 20 -13.57 0.00 -22.95
C ASP A 20 -13.25 0.82 -21.69
N HIS A 21 -12.24 1.68 -21.82
CA HIS A 21 -11.66 2.43 -20.70
C HIS A 21 -12.23 3.84 -20.53
N GLY A 22 -13.25 4.24 -21.30
CA GLY A 22 -13.99 5.50 -21.11
C GLY A 22 -13.21 6.81 -21.29
N LEU A 23 -11.92 6.76 -21.68
CA LEU A 23 -11.11 7.94 -21.97
C LEU A 23 -11.14 8.23 -23.47
N ASP A 24 -11.27 9.51 -23.83
CA ASP A 24 -10.97 9.97 -25.19
C ASP A 24 -9.45 10.00 -25.45
N ASP A 25 -9.06 10.19 -26.71
CA ASP A 25 -7.66 10.17 -27.14
C ASP A 25 -6.78 11.20 -26.41
N GLU A 26 -7.34 12.38 -26.08
CA GLU A 26 -6.60 13.43 -25.38
C GLU A 26 -6.32 13.02 -23.93
N ARG A 27 -7.34 12.50 -23.23
CA ARG A 27 -7.20 12.00 -21.86
C ARG A 27 -6.30 10.77 -21.81
N LEU A 28 -6.37 9.88 -22.81
CA LEU A 28 -5.49 8.72 -22.90
C LEU A 28 -4.02 9.13 -23.09
N ALA A 29 -3.75 10.13 -23.94
CA ALA A 29 -2.40 10.67 -24.09
C ALA A 29 -1.88 11.28 -22.77
N ARG A 30 -2.73 12.01 -22.04
CA ARG A 30 -2.38 12.55 -20.71
C ARG A 30 -2.09 11.46 -19.69
N LEU A 31 -2.83 10.34 -19.70
CA LEU A 31 -2.58 9.22 -18.80
C LEU A 31 -1.23 8.56 -19.08
N ARG A 32 -0.84 8.42 -20.35
CA ARG A 32 0.48 7.92 -20.75
C ARG A 32 1.61 8.80 -20.22
N ASP A 33 1.51 10.11 -20.43
CA ASP A 33 2.48 11.07 -19.89
C ASP A 33 2.57 11.04 -18.35
N GLU A 34 1.45 10.78 -17.67
CA GLU A 34 1.44 10.61 -16.22
C GLU A 34 2.09 9.30 -15.78
N ALA A 35 1.84 8.19 -16.48
CA ALA A 35 2.45 6.90 -16.19
C ALA A 35 3.98 6.95 -16.27
N ASP A 36 4.53 7.68 -17.23
CA ASP A 36 5.98 7.89 -17.35
C ASP A 36 6.54 8.66 -16.15
N ARG A 37 5.82 9.68 -15.69
CA ARG A 37 6.19 10.46 -14.49
C ARG A 37 6.08 9.65 -13.20
N ILE A 38 5.06 8.81 -13.08
CA ILE A 38 4.87 7.88 -11.96
C ILE A 38 6.03 6.88 -11.92
N ALA A 39 6.39 6.27 -13.06
CA ALA A 39 7.51 5.35 -13.13
C ALA A 39 8.84 6.02 -12.76
N ALA A 40 9.06 7.27 -13.16
CA ALA A 40 10.23 8.04 -12.76
C ALA A 40 10.24 8.40 -11.26
N THR A 41 9.07 8.61 -10.66
CA THR A 41 8.92 8.92 -9.23
C THR A 41 9.21 7.70 -8.35
N TRP A 42 8.81 6.52 -8.80
CA TRP A 42 9.04 5.24 -8.11
C TRP A 42 9.79 4.25 -9.01
N PRO A 43 11.11 4.44 -9.18
CA PRO A 43 11.90 3.65 -10.14
C PRO A 43 12.19 2.22 -9.66
N ASP A 44 12.12 1.97 -8.34
CA ASP A 44 12.40 0.67 -7.75
C ASP A 44 11.27 -0.32 -8.08
N PRO A 45 11.56 -1.51 -8.64
CA PRO A 45 10.56 -2.57 -8.86
C PRO A 45 9.67 -2.85 -7.66
N ASP A 46 10.21 -2.79 -6.44
CA ASP A 46 9.48 -3.10 -5.19
C ASP A 46 8.34 -2.11 -4.89
N ASN A 47 8.29 -0.95 -5.58
CA ASN A 47 7.20 0.03 -5.46
C ASN A 47 6.07 -0.20 -6.50
N GLU A 48 5.87 -1.44 -6.96
CA GLU A 48 4.83 -1.76 -7.95
C GLU A 48 3.42 -1.41 -7.47
N ASP A 49 3.15 -1.63 -6.18
CA ASP A 49 1.87 -1.32 -5.57
C ASP A 49 1.60 0.19 -5.55
N GLU A 50 2.60 1.01 -5.18
CA GLU A 50 2.51 2.47 -5.19
C GLU A 50 2.31 3.01 -6.60
N ARG A 51 3.07 2.50 -7.59
CA ARG A 51 2.89 2.90 -8.99
C ARG A 51 1.49 2.59 -9.49
N THR A 52 1.00 1.39 -9.20
CA THR A 52 -0.34 0.96 -9.63
C THR A 52 -1.43 1.79 -8.97
N ALA A 53 -1.31 2.07 -7.68
CA ALA A 53 -2.25 2.91 -6.94
C ALA A 53 -2.26 4.36 -7.48
N ALA A 54 -1.09 4.93 -7.76
CA ALA A 54 -0.96 6.27 -8.33
C ALA A 54 -1.57 6.35 -9.74
N LEU A 55 -1.30 5.36 -10.60
CA LEU A 55 -1.84 5.30 -11.96
C LEU A 55 -3.37 5.16 -11.95
N THR A 56 -3.89 4.33 -11.04
CA THR A 56 -5.33 4.17 -10.83
C THR A 56 -5.99 5.48 -10.41
N ALA A 57 -5.36 6.22 -9.49
CA ALA A 57 -5.87 7.53 -9.07
C ALA A 57 -5.87 8.54 -10.24
N ALA A 58 -4.79 8.60 -11.02
CA ALA A 58 -4.71 9.47 -12.20
C ALA A 58 -5.81 9.15 -13.23
N TYR A 59 -6.05 7.87 -13.50
CA TYR A 59 -7.14 7.40 -14.36
C TYR A 59 -8.51 7.87 -13.87
N ARG A 60 -8.81 7.69 -12.57
CA ARG A 60 -10.10 8.10 -11.97
C ARG A 60 -10.31 9.62 -12.02
N VAL A 61 -9.25 10.41 -11.85
CA VAL A 61 -9.30 11.87 -12.06
C VAL A 61 -9.65 12.21 -13.51
N LEU A 62 -9.04 11.53 -14.49
CA LEU A 62 -9.30 11.79 -15.91
C LEU A 62 -10.72 11.40 -16.34
N LEU A 63 -11.32 10.39 -15.68
CA LEU A 63 -12.74 10.05 -15.83
C LEU A 63 -13.68 11.09 -15.21
N GLY A 64 -13.18 12.01 -14.38
CA GLY A 64 -13.97 13.05 -13.74
C GLY A 64 -14.67 12.59 -12.45
N GLU A 65 -14.06 11.68 -11.69
CA GLU A 65 -14.55 11.36 -10.35
C GLU A 65 -14.31 12.54 -9.38
N ASP A 66 -15.37 13.23 -8.99
CA ASP A 66 -15.31 14.48 -8.21
C ASP A 66 -15.00 14.28 -6.71
N ASP A 67 -15.26 13.09 -6.15
CA ASP A 67 -15.16 12.77 -4.72
C ASP A 67 -13.98 11.86 -4.37
N LEU A 68 -13.00 11.76 -5.28
CA LEU A 68 -11.86 10.87 -5.15
C LEU A 68 -10.99 11.22 -3.92
N VAL A 69 -10.80 12.51 -3.64
CA VAL A 69 -9.98 12.97 -2.51
C VAL A 69 -10.62 12.57 -1.19
N GLU A 70 -11.91 12.83 -1.02
CA GLU A 70 -12.70 12.47 0.16
C GLU A 70 -12.73 10.95 0.36
N THR A 71 -12.87 10.19 -0.73
CA THR A 71 -12.85 8.73 -0.71
C THR A 71 -11.51 8.20 -0.20
N LEU A 72 -10.39 8.61 -0.80
CA LEU A 72 -9.05 8.18 -0.39
C LEU A 72 -8.70 8.65 1.03
N ALA A 73 -9.15 9.84 1.44
CA ALA A 73 -8.97 10.35 2.80
C ALA A 73 -9.73 9.51 3.83
N ALA A 74 -10.95 9.08 3.51
CA ALA A 74 -11.75 8.21 4.36
C ALA A 74 -11.10 6.82 4.47
N GLU A 75 -10.63 6.25 3.36
CA GLU A 75 -9.90 4.97 3.34
C GLU A 75 -8.65 5.02 4.20
N ARG A 76 -7.81 6.05 4.02
CA ARG A 76 -6.62 6.27 4.84
C ARG A 76 -6.96 6.36 6.32
N THR A 77 -8.04 7.07 6.67
CA THR A 77 -8.49 7.20 8.06
C THR A 77 -8.92 5.85 8.65
N ARG A 78 -9.64 5.02 7.89
CA ARG A 78 -10.04 3.68 8.31
C ARG A 78 -8.82 2.77 8.50
N ALA A 79 -7.90 2.74 7.53
CA ALA A 79 -6.67 1.96 7.61
C ALA A 79 -5.84 2.34 8.85
N ARG A 80 -5.71 3.65 9.12
CA ARG A 80 -4.98 4.13 10.30
C ARG A 80 -5.64 3.73 11.61
N ARG A 81 -6.97 3.74 11.70
CA ARG A 81 -7.69 3.27 12.89
C ARG A 81 -7.48 1.78 13.11
N ALA A 82 -7.62 0.99 12.05
CA ALA A 82 -7.40 -0.45 12.10
C ALA A 82 -5.95 -0.79 12.54
N GLU A 83 -4.96 -0.05 12.06
CA GLU A 83 -3.56 -0.18 12.47
C GLU A 83 -3.39 0.12 13.98
N ILE A 84 -3.97 1.23 14.47
CA ILE A 84 -3.91 1.61 15.90
C ILE A 84 -4.52 0.51 16.77
N GLU A 85 -5.69 0.01 16.40
CA GLU A 85 -6.40 -1.05 17.13
C GLU A 85 -5.59 -2.36 17.13
N ALA A 86 -5.05 -2.76 15.97
CA ALA A 86 -4.21 -3.95 15.85
C ALA A 86 -2.93 -3.83 16.69
N LEU A 87 -2.26 -2.68 16.69
CA LEU A 87 -1.06 -2.46 17.51
C LEU A 87 -1.36 -2.47 19.01
N ALA A 88 -2.49 -1.89 19.44
CA ALA A 88 -2.92 -1.94 20.84
C ALA A 88 -3.20 -3.39 21.27
N ALA A 89 -3.86 -4.18 20.43
CA ALA A 89 -4.10 -5.60 20.67
C ALA A 89 -2.78 -6.39 20.73
N LEU A 90 -1.88 -6.21 19.76
CA LEU A 90 -0.55 -6.84 19.74
C LEU A 90 0.25 -6.52 21.01
N ARG A 91 0.24 -5.26 21.46
CA ARG A 91 0.85 -4.85 22.73
C ARG A 91 0.30 -5.65 23.90
N GLN A 92 -1.02 -5.78 24.02
CA GLN A 92 -1.61 -6.54 25.12
C GLN A 92 -1.26 -8.03 25.04
N VAL A 93 -1.25 -8.61 23.83
CA VAL A 93 -0.82 -10.01 23.64
C VAL A 93 0.64 -10.18 24.05
N ALA A 94 1.54 -9.23 23.73
CA ALA A 94 2.93 -9.27 24.17
C ALA A 94 3.06 -9.26 25.70
N VAL A 95 2.30 -8.43 26.40
CA VAL A 95 2.26 -8.42 27.87
C VAL A 95 1.80 -9.77 28.42
N MET A 96 0.69 -10.32 27.91
CA MET A 96 0.14 -11.58 28.43
C MET A 96 1.04 -12.78 28.16
N THR A 97 1.66 -12.84 26.98
CA THR A 97 2.45 -14.02 26.56
C THR A 97 3.90 -13.97 27.04
N VAL A 98 4.55 -12.81 26.94
CA VAL A 98 5.98 -12.67 27.25
C VAL A 98 6.22 -12.30 28.71
N ARG A 99 5.46 -11.34 29.27
CA ARG A 99 5.65 -10.91 30.67
C ARG A 99 4.92 -11.77 31.66
N VAL A 100 3.61 -11.94 31.48
CA VAL A 100 2.79 -12.74 32.40
C VAL A 100 3.06 -14.24 32.20
N GLY A 101 3.47 -14.64 30.99
CA GLY A 101 3.82 -16.04 30.70
C GLY A 101 2.62 -16.93 30.40
N VAL A 102 1.50 -16.37 29.92
CA VAL A 102 0.34 -17.16 29.49
C VAL A 102 0.73 -17.99 28.27
N ARG A 103 0.87 -19.31 28.48
CA ARG A 103 1.32 -20.25 27.46
C ARG A 103 0.15 -20.74 26.62
N GLY A 104 0.34 -20.67 25.30
CA GLY A 104 -0.47 -21.33 24.29
C GLY A 104 0.44 -22.04 23.32
N ARG A 105 -0.07 -23.05 22.59
CA ARG A 105 0.70 -23.89 21.65
C ARG A 105 1.53 -23.08 20.64
N HIS A 106 1.11 -21.86 20.33
CA HIS A 106 1.74 -20.98 19.34
C HIS A 106 2.16 -19.62 19.91
N ASN A 107 2.17 -19.45 21.23
CA ASN A 107 2.51 -18.16 21.83
C ASN A 107 4.03 -17.99 21.87
N PRO A 108 4.57 -16.87 21.35
CA PRO A 108 5.97 -16.54 21.53
C PRO A 108 6.28 -16.31 23.01
N ASP A 109 7.38 -16.89 23.48
CA ASP A 109 7.85 -16.86 24.86
C ASP A 109 8.97 -15.83 25.09
N SER A 110 9.35 -15.10 24.04
CA SER A 110 10.41 -14.08 24.10
C SER A 110 10.05 -12.85 23.25
N PRO A 111 10.58 -11.66 23.60
CA PRO A 111 10.34 -10.43 22.84
C PRO A 111 10.77 -10.55 21.37
N GLY A 112 11.87 -11.26 21.09
CA GLY A 112 12.38 -11.43 19.73
C GLY A 112 11.52 -12.36 18.88
N ALA A 113 10.98 -13.46 19.46
CA ALA A 113 10.05 -14.33 18.75
C ALA A 113 8.72 -13.62 18.48
N PHE A 114 8.25 -12.80 19.43
CA PHE A 114 7.05 -12.00 19.26
C PHE A 114 7.20 -11.01 18.09
N ALA A 115 8.28 -10.21 18.12
CA ALA A 115 8.57 -9.18 17.13
C ALA A 115 8.53 -9.71 15.69
N ARG A 116 9.23 -10.82 15.42
CA ARG A 116 9.23 -11.46 14.09
C ARG A 116 7.85 -11.90 13.63
N ARG A 117 7.03 -12.45 14.52
CA ARG A 117 5.69 -12.94 14.16
C ARG A 117 4.70 -11.79 13.95
N ALA A 118 4.86 -10.72 14.71
CA ALA A 118 4.01 -9.53 14.63
C ALA A 118 4.43 -8.55 13.52
N GLY A 119 5.59 -8.78 12.87
CA GLY A 119 6.11 -7.88 11.83
C GLY A 119 6.54 -6.52 12.38
N VAL A 120 7.05 -6.48 13.62
CA VAL A 120 7.54 -5.25 14.26
C VAL A 120 8.97 -5.42 14.75
N GLU A 121 9.63 -4.31 15.03
CA GLU A 121 10.96 -4.31 15.62
C GLU A 121 10.97 -4.84 17.05
N ARG A 122 12.08 -5.50 17.45
CA ARG A 122 12.25 -6.00 18.82
C ARG A 122 12.22 -4.86 19.85
N SER A 123 12.78 -3.70 19.50
CA SER A 123 12.79 -2.50 20.35
C SER A 123 11.37 -2.02 20.65
N THR A 124 10.45 -2.08 19.68
CA THR A 124 9.03 -1.74 19.86
C THR A 124 8.38 -2.64 20.92
N VAL A 125 8.63 -3.95 20.85
CA VAL A 125 8.10 -4.91 21.85
C VAL A 125 8.68 -4.64 23.23
N LEU A 126 9.98 -4.35 23.34
CA LEU A 126 10.60 -4.01 24.62
C LEU A 126 9.96 -2.75 25.23
N GLY A 127 9.75 -1.70 24.43
CA GLY A 127 9.06 -0.49 24.89
C GLY A 127 7.63 -0.74 25.37
N TRP A 128 6.88 -1.64 24.72
CA TRP A 128 5.55 -2.05 25.18
C TRP A 128 5.56 -2.74 26.54
N LEU A 129 6.58 -3.55 26.81
CA LEU A 129 6.76 -4.23 28.07
C LEU A 129 7.18 -3.21 29.13
N GLU A 130 8.15 -2.34 28.88
CA GLU A 130 8.63 -1.36 29.85
C GLU A 130 7.59 -0.31 30.27
N ALA A 131 6.68 0.08 29.38
CA ALA A 131 5.65 1.09 29.64
C ALA A 131 4.42 0.59 30.44
N ASN A 132 4.51 -0.58 31.07
CA ASN A 132 3.47 -1.20 31.92
C ASN A 132 4.11 -1.75 33.19
#